data_AF-A0A3D4HHP0-F1
#
_entry.id   AF-A0A3D4HHP0-F1
#
_cell.length_a   1.000
_cell.length_b   1.000
_cell.length_c   1.000
_cell.angle_alpha   90.00
_cell.angle_beta   90.00
_cell.angle_gamma   90.00
#
_symmetry.space_group_name_H-M   'P 1'
#
loop_
_entity.id
_entity.type
_entity.pdbx_description
1 polymer ?
#
loop_
_entity_poly.entity_id
_entity_poly.type
_entity_poly.pdbx_seq_one_letter_code
_entity_poly.pdbx_strand_id
1 'polypeptide(L)'
;IVKGTEAALFKLNAPFFGYLLEPDRYDLVVKTVSWESFNGKEIYNVQVQIADGMRLDYAIDPETFRILRMTTYEGDRARNSVFSDFRPVDTLTEPFKTDVLENGEFDSTQIIQQFDINPGVTNAVFEYPQEAQTLQARRMEGSNPSA
;
A
#
# COMPACT_ATOMS: atom_id res chain seq x y z
N ILE A 1 -12.24 -11.23 8.68
CA ILE A 1 -10.96 -10.90 9.35
C ILE A 1 -9.88 -11.23 8.35
N VAL A 2 -9.23 -10.22 7.79
CA VAL A 2 -8.02 -10.47 7.01
C VAL A 2 -6.91 -10.74 8.03
N LYS A 3 -6.38 -11.96 8.05
CA LYS A 3 -5.34 -12.43 8.98
C LYS A 3 -4.29 -13.16 8.16
N GLY A 4 -3.05 -13.17 8.65
CA GLY A 4 -1.94 -13.79 7.92
C GLY A 4 -1.48 -12.96 6.72
N THR A 5 -1.01 -13.62 5.66
CA THR A 5 -0.38 -13.01 4.47
C THR A 5 -1.26 -11.94 3.81
N GLU A 6 -2.58 -12.09 3.83
CA GLU A 6 -3.50 -11.10 3.25
C GLU A 6 -3.54 -9.78 4.05
N ALA A 7 -3.30 -9.80 5.36
CA ALA A 7 -3.26 -8.57 6.18
C ALA A 7 -1.94 -7.82 5.98
N ALA A 8 -0.85 -8.56 5.72
CA ALA A 8 0.42 -8.00 5.28
C ALA A 8 0.28 -7.40 3.87
N LEU A 9 -0.38 -8.11 2.94
CA LEU A 9 -0.69 -7.60 1.59
C LEU A 9 -1.62 -6.38 1.61
N PHE A 10 -2.60 -6.33 2.51
CA PHE A 10 -3.41 -5.14 2.70
C PHE A 10 -2.58 -3.98 3.25
N LYS A 11 -1.67 -4.20 4.22
CA LYS A 11 -0.72 -3.17 4.68
C LYS A 11 0.27 -2.72 3.60
N LEU A 12 0.69 -3.62 2.71
CA LEU A 12 1.55 -3.32 1.56
C LEU A 12 0.82 -2.53 0.48
N ASN A 13 -0.48 -2.79 0.29
CA ASN A 13 -1.32 -2.10 -0.70
C ASN A 13 -2.03 -0.84 -0.12
N ALA A 14 -2.07 -0.69 1.21
CA ALA A 14 -2.81 0.38 1.89
C ALA A 14 -2.24 1.81 1.70
N PRO A 15 -0.95 2.01 1.39
CA PRO A 15 -0.45 3.34 1.12
C PRO A 15 -0.10 3.50 -0.36
N PHE A 16 -1.00 4.12 -1.13
CA PHE A 16 -0.61 4.81 -2.36
C PHE A 16 0.45 5.90 -2.08
N PHE A 17 0.55 6.42 -0.83
CA PHE A 17 1.56 7.40 -0.39
C PHE A 17 2.02 7.32 1.09
N GLY A 18 1.39 6.49 1.92
CA GLY A 18 1.45 6.59 3.39
C GLY A 18 2.83 6.52 4.06
N TYR A 19 3.80 5.76 3.54
CA TYR A 19 5.12 5.71 4.20
C TYR A 19 5.90 7.02 4.09
N LEU A 20 5.84 7.70 2.93
CA LEU A 20 6.56 8.97 2.72
C LEU A 20 5.83 10.16 3.36
N LEU A 21 4.52 10.06 3.59
CA LEU A 21 3.73 11.13 4.22
C LEU A 21 3.80 11.12 5.75
N GLU A 22 4.00 9.94 6.35
CA GLU A 22 4.07 9.78 7.81
C GLU A 22 5.38 9.10 8.24
N PRO A 23 6.56 9.65 7.92
CA PRO A 23 7.84 8.97 8.14
C PRO A 23 8.05 8.57 9.61
N ASP A 24 7.63 9.42 10.55
CA ASP A 24 7.75 9.17 11.99
C ASP A 24 6.89 7.99 12.47
N ARG A 25 5.77 7.70 11.79
CA ARG A 25 4.89 6.58 12.15
C ARG A 25 5.52 5.23 11.84
N TYR A 26 6.45 5.20 10.89
CA TYR A 26 7.03 3.98 10.34
C TYR A 26 8.53 3.84 10.64
N ASP A 27 9.09 4.70 11.50
CA ASP A 27 10.53 4.86 11.73
C ASP A 27 11.32 4.86 10.40
N LEU A 28 10.79 5.60 9.43
CA LEU A 28 11.32 5.59 8.07
C LEU A 28 12.70 6.25 8.05
N VAL A 29 13.68 5.53 7.49
CA VAL A 29 15.02 6.05 7.25
C VAL A 29 15.29 6.07 5.76
N VAL A 30 15.47 7.26 5.21
CA VAL A 30 15.98 7.43 3.84
C VAL A 30 17.44 6.98 3.80
N LYS A 31 17.73 6.01 2.94
CA LYS A 31 19.08 5.46 2.78
C LYS A 31 19.83 6.14 1.65
N THR A 32 19.16 6.39 0.54
CA THR A 32 19.78 6.96 -0.65
C THR A 32 18.75 7.71 -1.47
N VAL A 33 19.20 8.80 -2.09
CA VAL A 33 18.49 9.52 -3.14
C VAL A 33 19.44 9.62 -4.33
N SER A 34 19.02 9.13 -5.48
CA SER A 34 19.80 9.16 -6.71
C SER A 34 18.92 9.51 -7.91
N TRP A 35 19.57 9.77 -9.04
CA TRP A 35 18.89 9.95 -10.32
C TRP A 35 18.93 8.62 -11.10
N GLU A 36 17.83 8.28 -11.75
CA GLU A 36 17.71 7.11 -12.63
C GLU A 36 16.87 7.47 -13.86
N SER A 37 16.96 6.68 -14.93
CA SER A 37 16.02 6.75 -16.05
C SER A 37 14.94 5.69 -15.90
N PHE A 38 13.67 6.09 -15.93
CA PHE A 38 12.52 5.19 -15.91
C PHE A 38 11.58 5.55 -17.06
N ASN A 39 11.30 4.58 -17.94
CA ASN A 39 10.49 4.78 -19.15
C ASN A 39 10.93 6.00 -20.00
N GLY A 40 12.25 6.25 -20.07
CA GLY A 40 12.81 7.36 -20.83
C GLY A 40 12.73 8.73 -20.16
N LYS A 41 12.24 8.81 -18.92
CA LYS A 41 12.20 10.04 -18.09
C LYS A 41 13.26 9.97 -16.98
N GLU A 42 13.91 11.08 -16.66
CA GLU A 42 14.74 11.18 -15.45
C GLU A 42 13.86 11.27 -14.22
N ILE A 43 14.15 10.45 -13.21
CA ILE A 43 13.41 10.35 -11.96
C ILE A 43 14.32 10.40 -10.75
N TYR A 44 13.77 10.81 -9.60
CA TYR A 44 14.39 10.55 -8.31
C TYR A 44 14.14 9.09 -7.93
N ASN A 45 15.20 8.32 -7.72
CA ASN A 45 15.12 7.04 -7.05
C ASN A 45 15.41 7.25 -5.55
N VAL A 46 14.40 7.02 -4.71
CA VAL A 46 14.47 7.19 -3.26
C VAL A 46 14.37 5.83 -2.60
N GLN A 47 15.47 5.38 -2.00
CA GLN A 47 15.53 4.16 -1.22
C GLN A 47 15.25 4.48 0.25
N VAL A 48 14.30 3.78 0.85
CA VAL A 48 13.98 3.88 2.27
C VAL A 48 13.97 2.50 2.94
N GLN A 49 14.17 2.50 4.24
CA GLN A 49 13.98 1.35 5.10
C GLN A 49 13.02 1.73 6.23
N ILE A 50 12.07 0.87 6.56
CA ILE A 50 11.16 1.07 7.69
C ILE A 50 11.48 0.10 8.85
N ALA A 51 10.87 0.31 10.02
CA ALA A 51 11.26 -0.30 11.30
C ALA A 51 11.34 -1.85 11.33
N ASP A 52 10.61 -2.54 10.45
CA ASP A 52 10.59 -4.01 10.35
C ASP A 52 11.68 -4.56 9.41
N GLY A 53 12.56 -3.70 8.90
CA GLY A 53 13.62 -4.05 7.96
C GLY A 53 13.18 -4.11 6.51
N MET A 54 11.89 -3.90 6.21
CA MET A 54 11.38 -3.82 4.85
C MET A 54 12.03 -2.64 4.12
N ARG A 55 12.52 -2.92 2.91
CA ARG A 55 13.09 -1.93 2.01
C ARG A 55 12.06 -1.55 0.96
N LEU A 56 11.98 -0.25 0.68
CA LEU A 56 11.13 0.31 -0.37
C LEU A 56 11.98 1.21 -1.26
N ASP A 57 11.83 1.08 -2.57
CA ASP A 57 12.43 1.96 -3.56
C ASP A 57 11.31 2.70 -4.30
N TYR A 58 11.36 4.03 -4.32
CA TYR A 58 10.39 4.87 -5.01
C TYR A 58 11.03 5.53 -6.23
N ALA A 59 10.41 5.37 -7.40
CA ALA A 59 10.71 6.20 -8.56
C ALA A 59 9.74 7.39 -8.58
N ILE A 60 10.26 8.60 -8.40
CA ILE A 60 9.48 9.83 -8.24
C ILE A 60 9.78 10.77 -9.39
N ASP A 61 8.74 11.27 -10.03
CA ASP A 61 8.84 12.32 -11.04
C ASP A 61 9.33 13.64 -10.41
N PRO A 62 10.46 14.22 -10.84
CA PRO A 62 10.99 15.46 -10.25
C PRO A 62 10.13 16.69 -10.52
N GLU A 63 9.29 16.68 -11.56
CA GLU A 63 8.46 17.83 -11.93
C GLU A 63 7.15 17.86 -11.14
N THR A 64 6.56 16.67 -10.92
CA THR A 64 5.23 16.53 -10.31
C THR A 64 5.26 15.95 -8.91
N PHE A 65 6.40 15.44 -8.47
CA PHE A 65 6.61 14.67 -7.23
C PHE A 65 5.70 13.43 -7.11
N ARG A 66 5.14 12.97 -8.23
CA ARG A 66 4.32 11.75 -8.27
C ARG A 66 5.20 10.51 -8.23
N ILE A 67 4.75 9.51 -7.48
CA ILE A 67 5.38 8.19 -7.48
C ILE A 67 4.94 7.45 -8.74
N LEU A 68 5.89 7.12 -9.61
CA LEU A 68 5.66 6.38 -10.85
C LEU A 68 5.84 4.87 -10.65
N ARG A 69 6.70 4.47 -9.72
CA ARG A 69 6.94 3.08 -9.33
C ARG A 69 7.24 3.01 -7.83
N MET A 70 6.72 2.00 -7.17
CA MET A 70 7.16 1.56 -5.86
C MET A 70 7.62 0.11 -5.94
N THR A 71 8.83 -0.18 -5.47
CA THR A 71 9.33 -1.54 -5.34
C THR A 71 9.43 -1.88 -3.86
N THR A 72 8.78 -2.95 -3.44
CA THR A 72 8.88 -3.48 -2.08
C THR A 72 9.72 -4.74 -2.08
N TYR A 73 10.65 -4.82 -1.13
CA TYR A 73 11.53 -5.97 -0.96
C TYR A 73 11.21 -6.71 0.34
N GLU A 74 10.88 -7.99 0.24
CA GLU A 74 10.69 -8.91 1.35
C GLU A 74 11.63 -10.10 1.19
N GLY A 75 12.82 -10.01 1.80
CA GLY A 75 13.91 -10.95 1.53
C GLY A 75 14.33 -10.86 0.06
N ASP A 76 14.33 -12.00 -0.63
CA ASP A 76 14.68 -12.08 -2.07
C ASP A 76 13.51 -11.73 -3.00
N ARG A 77 12.32 -11.52 -2.46
CA ARG A 77 11.11 -11.21 -3.24
C ARG A 77 11.03 -9.71 -3.48
N ALA A 78 10.91 -9.32 -4.75
CA ALA A 78 10.70 -7.94 -5.17
C ALA A 78 9.31 -7.79 -5.81
N ARG A 79 8.48 -6.91 -5.25
CA ARG A 79 7.17 -6.57 -5.80
C ARG A 79 7.20 -5.15 -6.34
N ASN A 80 7.01 -4.98 -7.64
CA ASN A 80 6.95 -3.67 -8.30
C ASN A 80 5.49 -3.29 -8.53
N SER A 81 5.10 -2.12 -8.05
CA SER A 81 3.82 -1.48 -8.39
C SER A 81 4.12 -0.30 -9.30
N VAL A 82 3.66 -0.37 -10.56
CA VAL A 82 3.86 0.67 -11.57
C VAL A 82 2.56 1.44 -11.72
N PHE A 83 2.61 2.74 -11.46
CA PHE A 83 1.46 3.62 -11.42
C PHE A 83 1.29 4.37 -12.74
N SER A 84 0.07 4.41 -13.26
CA SER A 84 -0.26 5.05 -14.52
C SER A 84 -1.71 5.55 -14.53
N ASP A 85 -2.10 6.20 -15.63
CA ASP A 85 -3.45 6.79 -15.79
C ASP A 85 -3.77 7.76 -14.64
N PHE A 86 -2.88 8.74 -14.45
CA PHE A 86 -3.05 9.75 -13.41
C PHE A 86 -4.17 10.72 -13.76
N ARG A 87 -5.18 10.83 -12.90
CA ARG A 87 -6.34 11.68 -13.10
C ARG A 87 -6.51 12.66 -11.94
N PRO A 88 -6.92 13.91 -12.20
CA PRO A 88 -7.30 14.81 -11.14
C PRO A 88 -8.58 14.32 -10.45
N VAL A 89 -8.58 14.33 -9.12
CA VAL A 89 -9.78 14.10 -8.31
C VAL A 89 -9.81 15.17 -7.23
N ASP A 90 -10.72 16.14 -7.38
CA ASP A 90 -10.77 17.36 -6.57
C ASP A 90 -9.40 18.07 -6.53
N THR A 91 -8.75 18.11 -5.37
CA THR A 91 -7.45 18.78 -5.17
C THR A 91 -6.23 17.87 -5.36
N LEU A 92 -6.44 16.57 -5.60
CA LEU A 92 -5.38 15.58 -5.74
C LEU A 92 -5.26 15.08 -7.18
N THR A 93 -4.12 14.46 -7.50
CA THR A 93 -3.95 13.69 -8.73
C THR A 93 -3.54 12.27 -8.38
N GLU A 94 -4.37 11.31 -8.76
CA GLU A 94 -4.28 9.92 -8.31
C GLU A 94 -4.09 8.97 -9.50
N PRO A 95 -3.31 7.88 -9.36
CA PRO A 95 -3.20 6.86 -10.40
C PRO A 95 -4.46 5.98 -10.44
N PHE A 96 -5.11 5.90 -11.60
CA PHE A 96 -6.28 5.04 -11.79
C PHE A 96 -5.92 3.63 -12.29
N LYS A 97 -4.64 3.39 -12.61
CA LYS A 97 -4.14 2.09 -13.02
C LYS A 97 -2.83 1.76 -12.31
N THR A 98 -2.77 0.57 -11.72
CA THR A 98 -1.54 0.00 -11.14
C THR A 98 -1.27 -1.36 -11.77
N ASP A 99 -0.12 -1.51 -12.43
CA ASP A 99 0.38 -2.81 -12.87
C ASP A 99 1.35 -3.35 -11.80
N VAL A 100 1.10 -4.57 -11.33
CA VAL A 100 1.90 -5.24 -10.32
C VAL A 100 2.73 -6.32 -10.98
N LEU A 101 4.03 -6.27 -10.73
CA LEU A 101 4.99 -7.29 -11.13
C LEU A 101 5.63 -7.89 -9.89
N GLU A 102 5.87 -9.18 -9.93
CA GLU A 102 6.51 -9.94 -8.87
C GLU A 102 7.75 -10.62 -9.44
N ASN A 103 8.92 -10.31 -8.89
CA ASN A 103 10.21 -10.77 -9.38
C ASN A 103 10.42 -10.53 -10.90
N GLY A 104 9.81 -9.46 -11.42
CA GLY A 104 9.86 -9.08 -12.83
C GLY A 104 8.80 -9.72 -13.72
N GLU A 105 8.03 -10.68 -13.21
CA GLU A 105 6.90 -11.29 -13.93
C GLU A 105 5.62 -10.52 -13.64
N PHE A 106 4.76 -10.38 -14.64
CA PHE A 106 3.47 -9.73 -14.47
C PHE A 106 2.56 -10.59 -13.57
N ASP A 107 2.03 -9.98 -12.51
CA ASP A 107 1.11 -10.63 -11.57
C ASP A 107 -0.33 -10.17 -11.82
N SER A 108 -0.57 -8.86 -11.74
CA SER A 108 -1.93 -8.33 -11.80
C SER A 108 -2.01 -6.87 -12.26
N THR A 109 -3.18 -6.46 -12.72
CA THR A 109 -3.52 -5.05 -12.95
C THR A 109 -4.69 -4.67 -12.05
N GLN A 110 -4.58 -3.53 -11.38
CA GLN A 110 -5.63 -2.91 -10.58
C GLN A 110 -6.12 -1.66 -11.29
N ILE A 111 -7.44 -1.56 -11.48
CA ILE A 111 -8.09 -0.41 -12.11
C ILE A 111 -9.08 0.20 -11.13
N ILE A 112 -8.92 1.49 -10.86
CA ILE A 112 -9.88 2.28 -10.09
C ILE A 112 -10.97 2.77 -11.05
N GLN A 113 -12.22 2.39 -10.78
CA GLN A 113 -13.35 2.85 -11.59
C GLN A 113 -13.94 4.17 -11.07
N GLN A 114 -13.92 4.36 -9.76
CA GLN A 114 -14.45 5.53 -9.08
C GLN A 114 -13.57 5.86 -7.87
N PHE A 115 -13.33 7.16 -7.67
CA PHE A 115 -12.57 7.68 -6.54
C PHE A 115 -13.28 8.95 -6.06
N ASP A 116 -13.63 8.99 -4.78
CA ASP A 116 -14.26 10.13 -4.14
C ASP A 116 -13.47 10.51 -2.90
N ILE A 117 -13.21 11.81 -2.73
CA ILE A 117 -12.54 12.35 -1.54
C ILE A 117 -13.60 12.80 -0.56
N ASN A 118 -13.49 12.33 0.69
CA ASN A 118 -14.41 12.65 1.78
C ASN A 118 -15.90 12.46 1.43
N PRO A 119 -16.35 11.28 0.92
CA PRO A 119 -17.73 11.09 0.45
C PRO A 119 -18.79 11.02 1.57
N GLY A 120 -18.47 11.49 2.79
CA GLY A 120 -19.37 11.43 3.94
C GLY A 120 -19.43 10.06 4.61
N VAL A 121 -18.32 9.32 4.63
CA VAL A 121 -18.23 8.02 5.30
C VAL A 121 -18.40 8.18 6.82
N THR A 122 -19.36 7.48 7.41
CA THR A 122 -19.61 7.50 8.86
C THR A 122 -18.72 6.51 9.60
N ASN A 123 -18.39 6.78 10.88
CA ASN A 123 -17.60 5.88 11.73
C ASN A 123 -18.12 4.43 11.78
N ALA A 124 -19.44 4.24 11.65
CA ALA A 124 -20.09 2.94 11.68
C ALA A 124 -19.54 1.93 10.65
N VAL A 125 -18.96 2.39 9.52
CA VAL A 125 -18.36 1.45 8.54
C VAL A 125 -17.03 0.86 9.00
N PHE A 126 -16.39 1.47 10.01
CA PHE A 126 -15.15 1.02 10.61
C PHE A 126 -15.38 0.28 11.94
N GLU A 127 -16.61 0.27 12.44
CA GLU A 127 -16.97 -0.48 13.62
C GLU A 127 -17.09 -1.97 13.29
N TYR A 128 -16.59 -2.81 14.18
CA TYR A 128 -16.70 -4.24 14.01
C TYR A 128 -18.17 -4.66 14.11
N PRO A 129 -18.73 -5.41 13.15
CA PRO A 129 -20.15 -5.76 13.16
C PRO A 129 -20.55 -6.50 14.44
N GLN A 130 -21.60 -6.05 15.12
CA GLN A 130 -22.08 -6.69 16.36
C GLN A 130 -22.44 -8.17 16.17
N GLU A 131 -22.95 -8.54 14.99
CA GLU A 131 -23.25 -9.93 14.64
C GLU A 131 -21.98 -10.79 14.61
N ALA A 132 -20.88 -10.25 14.08
CA ALA A 132 -19.59 -10.93 14.08
C ALA A 132 -19.02 -11.06 15.51
N GLN A 133 -19.26 -10.09 16.39
CA GLN A 133 -18.85 -10.16 17.80
C GLN A 133 -19.61 -11.28 18.52
N THR A 134 -20.91 -11.38 18.26
CA THR A 134 -21.79 -12.40 18.84
C THR A 134 -21.38 -13.81 18.37
N LEU A 135 -21.05 -13.98 17.09
CA LEU A 135 -20.56 -15.24 16.55
C LEU A 135 -19.20 -15.65 17.13
N GLN A 136 -18.29 -14.69 17.35
CA GLN A 136 -17.01 -14.96 18.00
C GLN A 136 -17.18 -15.37 19.46
N ALA A 137 -18.04 -14.69 20.22
CA ALA A 137 -18.31 -15.02 21.62
C ALA A 137 -18.83 -16.46 21.77
N ARG A 138 -19.81 -16.86 20.94
CA ARG A 138 -20.35 -18.24 20.92
C ARG A 138 -19.29 -19.29 20.56
N ARG A 139 -18.37 -18.95 19.65
CA ARG A 139 -17.28 -19.86 19.26
C ARG A 139 -16.30 -20.08 20.42
N MET A 140 -16.04 -19.06 21.24
CA MET A 140 -15.15 -19.18 22.40
C MET A 140 -15.81 -19.93 23.57
N GLU A 141 -17.13 -19.77 23.75
CA GLU A 141 -17.91 -20.50 24.76
C GLU A 141 -18.04 -22.00 24.44
N GLY A 142 -18.16 -22.37 23.17
CA GLY A 142 -18.25 -23.78 22.72
C GLY A 142 -16.93 -24.55 22.72
N SER A 143 -15.79 -23.90 22.98
CA SER A 143 -14.45 -24.52 22.96
C SER A 143 -13.88 -24.84 24.34
N ASN A 144 -14.71 -24.85 25.38
CA ASN A 144 -14.33 -25.35 26.70
C ASN A 144 -14.67 -26.85 26.78
N PRO A 145 -13.73 -27.79 26.54
CA PRO A 145 -14.00 -29.20 26.80
C PRO A 145 -14.14 -29.35 28.31
N SER A 146 -15.27 -29.90 28.75
CA SER A 146 -15.49 -30.35 30.12
C SER A 146 -14.28 -31.19 30.58
N ALA A 147 -13.73 -30.79 31.72
CA ALA A 147 -12.67 -31.50 32.46
C ALA A 147 -13.10 -32.90 32.89
#